data_AF-A0A969IP97-F1
#
_entry.id   AF-A0A969IP97-F1
#
_cell.length_a   1.000
_cell.length_b   1.000
_cell.length_c   1.000
_cell.angle_alpha   90.00
_cell.angle_beta   90.00
_cell.angle_gamma   90.00
#
_symmetry.space_group_name_H-M   'P 1'
#
loop_
_entity.id
_entity.type
_entity.pdbx_description
1 polymer ?
#
loop_
_entity_poly.entity_id
_entity_poly.type
_entity_poly.pdbx_seq_one_letter_code
_entity_poly.pdbx_strand_id
1 'polypeptide(L)'
;MGTVPSRLQPTLCQRDQIQVAKAMPPLVMGRDTPLYACMEKHDKYLDGYKSAAELREMYTADPDVKRVVDVARGLEGLRRQDGIHAAAVVITRGPLTDYLPIQRKPEAGGSIEHAPIVTQYEMHGVEDLGLLKMDFLGLRNLDVITDAVMVENGRALGLTGAFQSVQWAAVYTASVLVGILGVGEEVFEDGQALLDAQPLTGAGEV
;
A
#
# COMPACT_ATOMS: atom_id res chain seq x y z
N MET A 1 -58.67 2.24 -19.06
CA MET A 1 -58.08 2.70 -17.78
C MET A 1 -57.13 1.60 -17.33
N GLY A 2 -55.86 1.69 -17.68
CA GLY A 2 -54.85 0.68 -17.39
C GLY A 2 -53.52 1.39 -17.33
N THR A 3 -53.14 1.84 -16.15
CA THR A 3 -51.84 2.45 -15.88
C THR A 3 -50.78 1.38 -16.05
N VAL A 4 -50.00 1.52 -17.12
CA VAL A 4 -48.77 0.77 -17.37
C VAL A 4 -47.84 1.01 -16.17
N PRO A 5 -47.38 -0.02 -15.44
CA PRO A 5 -46.43 0.19 -14.36
C PRO A 5 -45.15 0.78 -14.96
N SER A 6 -44.77 1.92 -14.40
CA SER A 6 -43.65 2.75 -14.81
C SER A 6 -42.36 1.92 -14.84
N ARG A 7 -41.76 1.84 -16.02
CA ARG A 7 -40.32 1.77 -16.31
C ARG A 7 -39.47 1.59 -15.05
N LEU A 8 -38.95 0.37 -14.82
CA LEU A 8 -37.89 0.06 -13.86
C LEU A 8 -36.81 1.16 -13.94
N GLN A 9 -36.79 2.06 -12.96
CA GLN A 9 -35.79 3.11 -12.90
C GLN A 9 -34.47 2.48 -12.45
N PRO A 10 -33.32 2.85 -13.03
CA PRO A 10 -32.00 2.39 -12.61
C PRO A 10 -31.57 3.11 -11.32
N THR A 11 -32.38 3.02 -10.27
CA THR A 11 -32.16 3.69 -8.99
C THR A 11 -31.83 2.65 -7.93
N LEU A 12 -30.73 1.91 -8.11
CA LEU A 12 -29.95 1.54 -6.95
C LEU A 12 -29.30 2.85 -6.52
N CYS A 13 -29.99 3.63 -5.70
CA CYS A 13 -29.67 5.04 -5.60
C CYS A 13 -28.29 5.17 -4.96
N GLN A 14 -27.48 6.10 -5.45
CA GLN A 14 -26.11 6.28 -4.96
C GLN A 14 -26.09 6.58 -3.44
N ARG A 15 -27.23 7.03 -2.88
CA ARG A 15 -27.42 7.22 -1.44
C ARG A 15 -27.49 5.89 -0.69
N ASP A 16 -28.14 4.86 -1.25
CA ASP A 16 -28.24 3.52 -0.63
C ASP A 16 -26.86 2.86 -0.58
N GLN A 17 -26.06 3.02 -1.64
CA GLN A 17 -24.67 2.56 -1.66
C GLN A 17 -23.82 3.25 -0.58
N ILE A 18 -24.00 4.57 -0.39
CA ILE A 18 -23.30 5.33 0.65
C ILE A 18 -23.76 4.89 2.05
N GLN A 19 -25.04 4.61 2.25
CA GLN A 19 -25.57 4.13 3.54
C GLN A 19 -25.02 2.75 3.89
N VAL A 20 -25.03 1.80 2.94
CA VAL A 20 -24.44 0.47 3.12
C VAL A 20 -22.94 0.57 3.40
N ALA A 21 -22.21 1.45 2.71
CA ALA A 21 -20.79 1.66 2.95
C ALA A 21 -20.49 2.26 4.35
N LYS A 22 -21.40 3.11 4.88
CA LYS A 22 -21.26 3.70 6.22
C LYS A 22 -21.50 2.70 7.35
N ALA A 23 -22.36 1.70 7.12
CA ALA A 23 -22.64 0.66 8.11
C ALA A 23 -21.65 -0.50 8.09
N MET A 24 -20.62 -0.44 7.24
CA MET A 24 -19.52 -1.39 7.32
C MET A 24 -18.76 -1.21 8.64
N PRO A 25 -18.36 -2.31 9.30
CA PRO A 25 -17.69 -2.24 10.58
C PRO A 25 -16.35 -1.49 10.45
N PRO A 26 -15.98 -0.68 11.45
CA PRO A 26 -14.68 0.00 11.45
C PRO A 26 -13.54 -1.02 11.56
N LEU A 27 -12.38 -0.61 11.07
CA LEU A 27 -11.13 -1.37 11.18
C LEU A 27 -10.84 -1.73 12.63
N VAL A 28 -10.78 -3.02 12.95
CA VAL A 28 -10.40 -3.51 14.28
C VAL A 28 -8.94 -3.93 14.23
N MET A 29 -8.06 -3.22 14.96
CA MET A 29 -6.62 -3.48 15.00
C MET A 29 -5.97 -3.43 13.59
N GLY A 30 -6.42 -2.50 12.73
CA GLY A 30 -5.88 -2.32 11.38
C GLY A 30 -6.22 -3.45 10.40
N ARG A 31 -7.16 -4.34 10.75
CA ARG A 31 -7.64 -5.41 9.86
C ARG A 31 -9.08 -5.15 9.46
N ASP A 32 -9.34 -5.29 8.16
CA ASP A 32 -10.70 -5.27 7.63
C ASP A 32 -11.45 -6.53 8.02
N THR A 33 -12.75 -6.39 8.28
CA THR A 33 -13.65 -7.53 8.44
C THR A 33 -14.29 -7.84 7.09
N PRO A 34 -14.08 -9.04 6.53
CA PRO A 34 -14.71 -9.40 5.27
C PRO A 34 -16.23 -9.51 5.42
N LEU A 35 -16.96 -9.24 4.34
CA LEU A 35 -18.41 -9.18 4.31
C LEU A 35 -19.05 -10.52 4.74
N TYR A 36 -18.45 -11.66 4.40
CA TYR A 36 -18.91 -12.97 4.91
C TYR A 36 -18.89 -13.04 6.45
N ALA A 37 -17.85 -12.48 7.09
CA ALA A 37 -17.71 -12.49 8.55
C ALA A 37 -18.58 -11.43 9.25
N CYS A 38 -19.08 -10.44 8.51
CA CYS A 38 -20.08 -9.50 9.00
C CYS A 38 -21.47 -10.15 9.12
N MET A 39 -21.77 -11.15 8.28
CA MET A 39 -23.08 -11.82 8.22
C MET A 39 -23.14 -13.10 9.05
N GLU A 40 -22.07 -13.89 9.02
CA GLU A 40 -21.97 -15.18 9.71
C GLU A 40 -20.90 -15.13 10.80
N LYS A 41 -21.19 -15.75 11.94
CA LYS A 41 -20.27 -15.71 13.09
C LYS A 41 -19.06 -16.59 12.83
N HIS A 42 -17.88 -15.96 12.75
CA HIS A 42 -16.59 -16.63 12.61
C HIS A 42 -15.68 -16.35 13.81
N ASP A 43 -15.02 -17.38 14.33
CA ASP A 43 -14.14 -17.28 15.52
C ASP A 43 -12.98 -16.28 15.33
N LYS A 44 -12.52 -16.08 14.10
CA LYS A 44 -11.41 -15.18 13.76
C LYS A 44 -11.81 -13.69 13.74
N TYR A 45 -13.11 -13.39 13.56
CA TYR A 45 -13.62 -12.03 13.30
C TYR A 45 -14.81 -11.68 14.21
N LEU A 46 -14.75 -12.12 15.48
CA LEU A 46 -15.82 -11.91 16.45
C LEU A 46 -16.14 -10.43 16.70
N ASP A 47 -15.12 -9.58 16.70
CA ASP A 47 -15.29 -8.15 16.95
C ASP A 47 -15.98 -7.45 15.78
N GLY A 48 -15.61 -7.81 14.55
CA GLY A 48 -16.26 -7.34 13.32
C GLY A 48 -17.71 -7.79 13.20
N TYR A 49 -18.03 -9.02 13.63
CA TYR A 49 -19.41 -9.50 13.68
C TYR A 49 -20.28 -8.69 14.66
N LYS A 50 -19.73 -8.28 15.81
CA LYS A 50 -20.46 -7.47 16.79
C LYS A 50 -20.76 -6.07 16.25
N SER A 51 -19.80 -5.43 15.60
CA SER A 51 -19.96 -4.08 15.05
C SER A 51 -20.83 -4.04 13.78
N ALA A 52 -20.94 -5.13 13.04
CA ALA A 52 -21.79 -5.24 11.84
C ALA A 52 -23.30 -5.44 12.13
N ALA A 53 -23.79 -5.12 13.33
CA ALA A 53 -25.21 -5.30 13.69
C ALA A 53 -26.15 -4.43 12.83
N GLU A 54 -25.80 -3.16 12.62
CA GLU A 54 -26.56 -2.21 11.80
C GLU A 54 -26.70 -2.69 10.35
N LEU A 55 -25.64 -3.27 9.79
CA LEU A 55 -25.65 -3.84 8.43
C LEU A 55 -26.64 -5.01 8.30
N ARG A 56 -26.73 -5.87 9.31
CA ARG A 56 -27.68 -7.01 9.32
C ARG A 56 -29.13 -6.56 9.49
N GLU A 57 -29.36 -5.52 10.27
CA GLU A 57 -30.68 -4.90 10.41
C GLU A 57 -31.14 -4.29 9.09
N MET A 58 -30.28 -3.51 8.42
CA MET A 58 -30.58 -2.95 7.10
C MET A 58 -30.79 -4.03 6.04
N TYR A 59 -30.01 -5.12 6.08
CA TYR A 59 -30.21 -6.27 5.19
C TYR A 59 -31.61 -6.90 5.31
N THR A 60 -32.19 -6.86 6.51
CA THR A 60 -33.54 -7.42 6.77
C THR A 60 -34.63 -6.39 6.50
N ALA A 61 -34.36 -5.11 6.71
CA ALA A 61 -35.33 -4.02 6.59
C ALA A 61 -35.60 -3.60 5.14
N ASP A 62 -34.58 -3.58 4.27
CA ASP A 62 -34.67 -3.02 2.93
C ASP A 62 -34.33 -4.06 1.83
N PRO A 63 -35.26 -4.35 0.89
CA PRO A 63 -35.02 -5.29 -0.20
C PRO A 63 -33.95 -4.83 -1.21
N ASP A 64 -33.72 -3.53 -1.36
CA ASP A 64 -32.70 -3.00 -2.25
C ASP A 64 -31.31 -3.16 -1.63
N VAL A 65 -31.16 -2.92 -0.32
CA VAL A 65 -29.92 -3.20 0.44
C VAL A 65 -29.58 -4.69 0.38
N LYS A 66 -30.58 -5.57 0.54
CA LYS A 66 -30.39 -7.01 0.39
C LYS A 66 -29.76 -7.37 -0.96
N ARG A 67 -30.29 -6.82 -2.06
CA ARG A 67 -29.73 -7.04 -3.41
C ARG A 67 -28.29 -6.56 -3.51
N VAL A 68 -27.95 -5.40 -2.95
CA VAL A 68 -26.57 -4.87 -2.97
C VAL A 68 -25.62 -5.82 -2.24
N VAL A 69 -26.00 -6.23 -1.04
CA VAL A 69 -25.18 -7.12 -0.20
C VAL A 69 -25.01 -8.50 -0.84
N ASP A 70 -26.07 -9.08 -1.42
CA ASP A 70 -26.01 -10.38 -2.07
C ASP A 70 -25.06 -10.35 -3.29
N VAL A 71 -25.10 -9.28 -4.09
CA VAL A 71 -24.15 -9.08 -5.20
C VAL A 71 -22.73 -8.88 -4.66
N ALA A 72 -22.56 -8.08 -3.61
CA ALA A 72 -21.25 -7.83 -3.00
C ALA A 72 -20.62 -9.11 -2.42
N ARG A 73 -21.42 -10.00 -1.81
CA ARG A 73 -20.96 -11.32 -1.34
C ARG A 73 -20.40 -12.18 -2.48
N GLY A 74 -21.00 -12.10 -3.67
CA GLY A 74 -20.50 -12.83 -4.85
C GLY A 74 -19.23 -12.24 -5.46
N LEU A 75 -18.94 -10.96 -5.20
CA LEU A 75 -17.74 -10.28 -5.69
C LEU A 75 -16.56 -10.32 -4.69
N GLU A 76 -16.84 -10.65 -3.43
CA GLU A 76 -15.82 -10.77 -2.40
C GLU A 76 -14.86 -11.93 -2.69
N GLY A 77 -13.56 -11.68 -2.60
CA GLY A 77 -12.51 -12.66 -2.90
C GLY A 77 -12.16 -12.79 -4.39
N LEU A 78 -12.86 -12.08 -5.29
CA LEU A 78 -12.47 -12.01 -6.70
C LEU A 78 -11.28 -11.05 -6.88
N ARG A 79 -10.42 -11.36 -7.86
CA ARG A 79 -9.31 -10.48 -8.23
C ARG A 79 -9.84 -9.25 -8.95
N ARG A 80 -9.54 -8.08 -8.39
CA ARG A 80 -10.00 -6.79 -8.91
C ARG A 80 -9.18 -6.30 -10.10
N GLN A 81 -7.87 -6.47 -10.04
CA GLN A 81 -6.91 -6.00 -11.03
C GLN A 81 -5.66 -6.86 -11.00
N ASP A 82 -5.00 -6.96 -12.14
CA ASP A 82 -3.66 -7.50 -12.28
C ASP A 82 -2.63 -6.48 -11.75
N GLY A 83 -1.87 -6.85 -10.73
CA GLY A 83 -0.77 -6.02 -10.21
C GLY A 83 0.56 -6.47 -10.81
N ILE A 84 1.46 -5.52 -11.09
CA ILE A 84 2.85 -5.86 -11.41
C ILE A 84 3.59 -6.04 -10.08
N HIS A 85 4.24 -7.18 -9.89
CA HIS A 85 5.15 -7.36 -8.76
C HIS A 85 6.42 -6.55 -9.03
N ALA A 86 6.55 -5.39 -8.38
CA ALA A 86 7.56 -4.38 -8.69
C ALA A 86 9.02 -4.87 -8.63
N ALA A 87 9.28 -5.98 -7.93
CA ALA A 87 10.61 -6.54 -7.72
C ALA A 87 10.90 -7.83 -8.52
N ALA A 88 9.90 -8.56 -9.03
CA ALA A 88 10.11 -9.92 -9.50
C ALA A 88 10.45 -9.96 -10.99
N VAL A 89 11.59 -10.56 -11.31
CA VAL A 89 12.04 -10.80 -12.69
C VAL A 89 12.14 -12.30 -12.91
N VAL A 90 11.54 -12.78 -14.00
CA VAL A 90 11.57 -14.19 -14.39
C VAL A 90 12.62 -14.38 -15.48
N ILE A 91 13.56 -15.29 -15.25
CA ILE A 91 14.65 -15.62 -16.18
C ILE A 91 14.41 -17.02 -16.72
N THR A 92 14.40 -17.14 -18.05
CA THR A 92 14.20 -18.42 -18.75
C THR A 92 15.34 -18.68 -19.73
N ARG A 93 15.56 -19.95 -20.09
CA ARG A 93 16.64 -20.35 -21.01
C ARG A 93 16.35 -20.05 -22.48
N GLY A 94 15.08 -19.93 -22.84
CA GLY A 94 14.61 -19.67 -24.21
C GLY A 94 13.62 -18.49 -24.25
N PRO A 95 12.90 -18.31 -25.36
CA PRO A 95 11.84 -17.31 -25.45
C PRO A 95 10.77 -17.51 -24.36
N LEU A 96 10.43 -16.44 -23.63
CA LEU A 96 9.41 -16.48 -22.57
C LEU A 96 8.05 -17.01 -23.05
N THR A 97 7.71 -16.75 -24.31
CA THR A 97 6.45 -17.17 -24.95
C THR A 97 6.29 -18.68 -25.03
N ASP A 98 7.37 -19.44 -24.97
CA ASP A 98 7.34 -20.90 -25.05
C ASP A 98 6.96 -21.54 -23.70
N TYR A 99 7.17 -20.80 -22.60
CA TYR A 99 6.94 -21.28 -21.24
C TYR A 99 5.67 -20.71 -20.63
N LEU A 100 5.34 -19.44 -20.90
CA LEU A 100 4.22 -18.76 -20.26
C LEU A 100 3.62 -17.62 -21.11
N PRO A 101 2.31 -17.35 -20.95
CA PRO A 101 1.67 -16.22 -21.60
C PRO A 101 2.15 -14.89 -20.98
N ILE A 102 2.59 -13.99 -21.85
CA ILE A 102 3.04 -12.64 -21.49
C ILE A 102 2.01 -11.58 -21.89
N GLN A 103 2.06 -10.43 -21.24
CA GLN A 103 1.24 -9.26 -21.53
C GLN A 103 2.11 -8.01 -21.49
N ARG A 104 1.82 -7.02 -22.33
CA ARG A 104 2.38 -5.67 -22.22
C ARG A 104 1.41 -4.80 -21.44
N LYS A 105 1.89 -4.14 -20.39
CA LYS A 105 1.07 -3.24 -19.58
C LYS A 105 1.55 -1.80 -19.76
N PRO A 106 1.01 -1.05 -20.73
CA PRO A 106 1.38 0.34 -20.91
C PRO A 106 0.91 1.17 -19.71
N GLU A 107 1.77 2.07 -19.25
CA GLU A 107 1.38 3.08 -18.27
C GLU A 107 0.47 4.13 -18.93
N ALA A 108 -0.30 4.86 -18.13
CA ALA A 108 -1.22 5.87 -18.64
C ALA A 108 -0.45 6.96 -19.42
N GLY A 109 -0.63 7.00 -20.74
CA GLY A 109 0.07 7.92 -21.65
C GLY A 109 1.42 7.40 -22.20
N GLY A 110 1.83 6.18 -21.87
CA GLY A 110 3.05 5.56 -22.39
C GLY A 110 2.85 4.88 -23.75
N SER A 111 3.90 4.83 -24.57
CA SER A 111 3.90 4.08 -25.83
C SER A 111 3.95 2.56 -25.57
N ILE A 112 3.23 1.79 -26.39
CA ILE A 112 3.10 0.33 -26.24
C ILE A 112 4.44 -0.39 -26.46
N GLU A 113 5.31 0.19 -27.27
CA GLU A 113 6.62 -0.35 -27.63
C GLU A 113 7.62 -0.39 -26.47
N HIS A 114 7.53 0.57 -25.54
CA HIS A 114 8.37 0.62 -24.33
C HIS A 114 7.64 0.15 -23.07
N ALA A 115 6.42 -0.39 -23.21
CA ALA A 115 5.66 -0.88 -22.08
C ALA A 115 6.35 -2.09 -21.42
N PRO A 116 6.36 -2.17 -20.07
CA PRO A 116 6.87 -3.32 -19.36
C PRO A 116 6.13 -4.60 -19.78
N ILE A 117 6.91 -5.67 -19.96
CA ILE A 117 6.39 -7.01 -20.25
C ILE A 117 6.21 -7.73 -18.92
N VAL A 118 5.00 -8.23 -18.70
CA VAL A 118 4.61 -8.90 -17.47
C VAL A 118 4.05 -10.29 -17.76
N THR A 119 4.22 -11.20 -16.81
CA THR A 119 3.64 -12.54 -16.88
C THR A 119 2.17 -12.48 -16.52
N GLN A 120 1.32 -13.26 -17.20
CA GLN A 120 -0.11 -13.35 -16.83
C GLN A 120 -0.34 -14.28 -15.63
N TYR A 121 0.62 -15.16 -15.34
CA TYR A 121 0.60 -15.98 -14.15
C TYR A 121 1.05 -15.22 -12.92
N GLU A 122 0.43 -15.59 -11.80
CA GLU A 122 0.83 -15.12 -10.47
C GLU A 122 2.12 -15.78 -10.00
N MET A 123 2.69 -15.24 -8.92
CA MET A 123 3.98 -15.65 -8.36
C MET A 123 4.12 -17.16 -8.22
N HIS A 124 3.15 -17.81 -7.55
CA HIS A 124 3.19 -19.25 -7.32
C HIS A 124 3.05 -20.07 -8.60
N GLY A 125 2.25 -19.60 -9.56
CA GLY A 125 2.09 -20.28 -10.85
C GLY A 125 3.39 -20.32 -11.67
N VAL A 126 4.28 -19.34 -11.51
CA VAL A 126 5.59 -19.32 -12.17
C VAL A 126 6.59 -20.26 -11.47
N GLU A 127 6.52 -20.33 -10.14
CA GLU A 127 7.36 -21.23 -9.32
C GLU A 127 7.03 -22.71 -9.59
N ASP A 128 5.74 -23.03 -9.71
CA ASP A 128 5.26 -24.39 -10.02
C ASP A 128 5.72 -24.88 -11.40
N LEU A 129 5.96 -23.96 -12.34
CA LEU A 129 6.53 -24.25 -13.66
C LEU A 129 8.05 -24.50 -13.62
N GLY A 130 8.70 -24.34 -12.47
CA GLY A 130 10.14 -24.53 -12.29
C GLY A 130 10.98 -23.44 -12.92
N LEU A 131 10.43 -22.24 -13.13
CA LEU A 131 11.14 -21.12 -13.72
C LEU A 131 11.93 -20.35 -12.66
N LEU A 132 13.10 -19.84 -13.06
CA LEU A 132 13.96 -19.07 -12.17
C LEU A 132 13.37 -17.68 -11.94
N LYS A 133 12.97 -17.42 -10.69
CA LYS A 133 12.54 -16.11 -10.22
C LYS A 133 13.66 -15.44 -9.44
N MET A 134 13.92 -14.17 -9.73
CA MET A 134 14.84 -13.33 -8.97
C MET A 134 14.14 -12.02 -8.57
N ASP A 135 14.20 -11.68 -7.30
CA ASP A 135 13.55 -10.48 -6.76
C ASP A 135 14.58 -9.35 -6.56
N PHE A 136 14.42 -8.25 -7.29
CA PHE A 136 15.16 -7.01 -7.14
C PHE A 136 14.43 -6.08 -6.18
N LEU A 137 14.84 -6.09 -4.91
CA LEU A 137 14.27 -5.24 -3.89
C LEU A 137 14.90 -3.83 -3.94
N GLY A 138 14.10 -2.83 -4.32
CA GLY A 138 14.46 -1.41 -4.23
C GLY A 138 14.31 -0.88 -2.81
N LEU A 139 15.17 -1.32 -1.89
CA LEU A 139 15.14 -0.85 -0.51
C LEU A 139 15.78 0.53 -0.41
N ARG A 140 14.98 1.53 -0.01
CA ARG A 140 15.46 2.91 0.22
C ARG A 140 16.66 2.99 1.19
N ASN A 141 16.77 2.04 2.10
CA ASN A 141 17.89 2.00 3.06
C ASN A 141 19.23 1.79 2.36
N LEU A 142 19.28 1.02 1.27
CA LEU A 142 20.52 0.81 0.52
C LEU A 142 20.94 2.10 -0.21
N ASP A 143 19.98 2.89 -0.68
CA ASP A 143 20.26 4.21 -1.28
C ASP A 143 20.88 5.15 -0.23
N VAL A 144 20.33 5.18 0.99
CA VAL A 144 20.86 6.00 2.10
C VAL A 144 22.27 5.60 2.48
N ILE A 145 22.56 4.29 2.57
CA ILE A 145 23.91 3.80 2.87
C ILE A 145 24.89 4.16 1.75
N THR A 146 24.45 4.04 0.49
CA THR A 146 25.27 4.42 -0.66
C THR A 146 25.62 5.90 -0.64
N ASP A 147 24.64 6.76 -0.37
CA ASP A 147 24.86 8.21 -0.24
C ASP A 147 25.83 8.53 0.91
N ALA A 148 25.71 7.85 2.06
CA ALA A 148 26.61 8.05 3.19
C ALA A 148 28.08 7.69 2.85
N VAL A 149 28.30 6.57 2.17
CA VAL A 149 29.63 6.14 1.72
C VAL A 149 30.20 7.08 0.64
N MET A 150 29.34 7.67 -0.20
CA MET A 150 29.80 8.66 -1.19
C MET A 150 30.30 9.95 -0.53
N VAL A 151 29.65 10.41 0.54
CA VAL A 151 30.10 11.56 1.35
C VAL A 151 31.45 11.29 1.99
N GLU A 152 31.62 10.13 2.63
CA GLU A 152 32.87 9.74 3.27
C GLU A 152 34.04 9.71 2.27
N ASN A 153 33.80 9.21 1.06
CA ASN A 153 34.81 9.11 0.00
C ASN A 153 34.96 10.39 -0.83
N GLY A 154 34.29 11.49 -0.48
CA GLY A 154 34.37 12.78 -1.19
C GLY A 154 33.91 12.72 -2.65
N ARG A 155 33.00 11.80 -2.99
CA ARG A 155 32.47 11.64 -4.36
C ARG A 155 31.24 12.52 -4.55
N ALA A 156 31.00 12.99 -5.77
CA ALA A 156 29.83 13.79 -6.10
C ALA A 156 28.54 12.97 -5.84
N LEU A 157 27.62 13.54 -5.06
CA LEU A 157 26.33 12.96 -4.74
C LEU A 157 25.44 12.85 -5.99
N GLY A 158 24.58 11.82 -6.02
CA GLY A 158 23.47 11.77 -6.96
C GLY A 158 22.40 12.84 -6.68
N LEU A 159 21.33 12.86 -7.47
CA LEU A 159 20.19 13.81 -7.34
C LEU A 159 19.62 13.88 -5.91
N THR A 160 19.63 12.76 -5.17
CA THR A 160 19.11 12.64 -3.81
C THR A 160 20.00 13.36 -2.79
N GLY A 161 21.32 13.17 -2.84
CA GLY A 161 22.24 13.77 -1.88
C GLY A 161 22.40 15.29 -2.05
N ALA A 162 22.23 15.83 -3.26
CA ALA A 162 22.20 17.28 -3.47
C ALA A 162 20.98 17.94 -2.80
N PHE A 163 19.82 17.28 -2.83
CA PHE A 163 18.61 17.78 -2.18
C PHE A 163 18.70 17.69 -0.64
N GLN A 164 19.24 16.58 -0.13
CA GLN A 164 19.39 16.39 1.32
C GLN A 164 20.47 17.29 1.93
N SER A 165 21.57 17.56 1.22
CA SER A 165 22.63 18.45 1.73
C SER A 165 22.15 19.90 1.89
N VAL A 166 21.29 20.40 1.00
CA VAL A 166 20.66 21.72 1.15
C VAL A 166 19.67 21.75 2.32
N GLN A 167 18.86 20.70 2.51
CA GLN A 167 17.97 20.61 3.68
C GLN A 167 18.75 20.58 4.99
N TRP A 168 19.79 19.75 5.09
CA TRP A 168 20.62 19.66 6.29
C TRP A 168 21.40 20.93 6.56
N ALA A 169 21.94 21.58 5.52
CA ALA A 169 22.59 22.88 5.68
C ALA A 169 21.62 23.94 6.20
N ALA A 170 20.39 23.98 5.68
CA ALA A 170 19.34 24.91 6.13
C ALA A 170 18.88 24.63 7.57
N VAL A 171 18.70 23.36 7.94
CA VAL A 171 18.36 22.97 9.32
C VAL A 171 19.51 23.32 10.26
N TYR A 172 20.76 23.02 9.89
CA TYR A 172 21.92 23.33 10.73
C TYR A 172 22.12 24.84 10.89
N THR A 173 22.00 25.62 9.81
CA THR A 173 22.05 27.08 9.92
C THR A 173 20.88 27.63 10.73
N ALA A 174 19.67 27.09 10.60
CA ALA A 174 18.53 27.48 11.43
C ALA A 174 18.76 27.13 12.91
N SER A 175 19.27 25.95 13.24
CA SER A 175 19.61 25.55 14.61
C SER A 175 20.70 26.42 15.22
N VAL A 176 21.75 26.73 14.45
CA VAL A 176 22.82 27.64 14.88
C VAL A 176 22.28 29.07 15.07
N LEU A 177 21.42 29.54 14.17
CA LEU A 177 20.82 30.87 14.25
C LEU A 177 19.86 30.99 15.45
N VAL A 178 19.05 29.97 15.71
CA VAL A 178 18.16 29.89 16.89
C VAL A 178 18.97 29.84 18.18
N GLY A 179 20.08 29.09 18.21
CA GLY A 179 21.00 29.06 19.34
C GLY A 179 21.72 30.39 19.59
N ILE A 180 22.07 31.15 18.54
CA ILE A 180 22.70 32.47 18.65
C ILE A 180 21.69 33.56 19.02
N LEU A 181 20.46 33.48 18.53
CA LEU A 181 19.41 34.49 18.76
C LEU A 181 18.62 34.29 20.06
N GLY A 182 18.83 33.17 20.78
CA GLY A 182 18.28 32.97 22.13
C GLY A 182 16.75 32.99 22.19
N VAL A 183 16.07 32.50 21.15
CA VAL A 183 14.61 32.43 21.12
C VAL A 183 14.14 31.05 21.57
N GLY A 184 13.66 30.96 22.81
CA GLY A 184 12.65 29.98 23.21
C GLY A 184 13.15 28.63 23.73
N GLU A 185 13.42 28.61 25.03
CA GLU A 185 13.50 27.45 25.92
C GLU A 185 12.13 26.72 25.97
N GLU A 186 11.74 25.99 24.92
CA GLU A 186 10.55 25.09 25.00
C GLU A 186 10.48 23.94 23.96
N VAL A 187 11.50 23.74 23.11
CA VAL A 187 11.52 22.64 22.10
C VAL A 187 12.63 21.60 22.36
N PHE A 188 13.32 21.69 23.51
CA PHE A 188 14.56 20.95 23.78
C PHE A 188 14.40 19.78 24.78
N GLU A 189 13.20 19.28 25.08
CA GLU A 189 13.06 18.06 25.88
C GLU A 189 13.07 16.77 25.02
N ASP A 190 12.63 16.80 23.76
CA ASP A 190 12.61 15.60 22.91
C ASP A 190 13.92 15.36 22.13
N GLY A 191 14.78 16.38 22.01
CA GLY A 191 16.05 16.27 21.26
C GLY A 191 17.22 15.71 22.07
N GLN A 192 17.22 15.89 23.39
CA GLN A 192 18.33 15.47 24.26
C GLN A 192 18.38 13.93 24.44
N ALA A 193 17.23 13.26 24.37
CA ALA A 193 17.14 11.80 24.45
C ALA A 193 17.78 11.08 23.24
N LEU A 194 17.92 11.77 22.10
CA LEU A 194 18.50 11.22 20.87
C LEU A 194 20.03 11.39 20.79
N LEU A 195 20.60 12.32 21.56
CA LEU A 195 22.05 12.52 21.67
C LEU A 195 22.70 11.60 22.72
N ASP A 196 21.94 11.18 23.73
CA ASP A 196 22.45 10.30 24.81
C ASP A 196 22.44 8.80 24.42
N ALA A 197 21.89 8.44 23.26
CA ALA A 197 21.87 7.07 22.74
C ALA A 197 23.09 6.76 21.85
N GLN A 198 24.30 6.98 22.37
CA GLN A 198 25.53 6.43 21.82
C GLN A 198 26.20 5.51 22.85
N PRO A 199 26.28 4.18 22.63
CA PRO A 199 27.24 3.36 23.34
C PRO A 199 28.58 3.34 22.57
N LEU A 200 29.51 4.14 23.07
CA LEU A 200 30.91 3.81 23.35
C LEU A 200 31.74 3.13 22.23
N THR A 201 32.44 3.96 21.45
CA THR A 201 33.76 3.60 20.92
C THR A 201 34.79 3.61 22.06
N GLY A 202 35.00 2.45 22.67
CA GLY A 202 36.16 2.18 23.52
C GLY A 202 37.27 1.54 22.69
N ALA A 203 38.21 2.37 22.22
CA ALA A 203 39.52 1.90 21.77
C ALA A 203 40.35 1.50 23.00
N GLY A 204 40.93 0.30 22.98
CA GLY A 204 41.97 -0.13 23.89
C GLY A 204 42.94 -1.04 23.17
N GLU A 205 44.15 -0.53 22.91
CA GLU A 205 45.40 -1.32 22.80
C GLU A 205 45.37 -2.41 23.92
N VAL A 206 45.64 -3.69 23.66
CA VAL A 206 46.90 -4.37 23.31
C VAL A 206 46.59 -5.73 22.68
#